data_AF-A0A100JYL2-F1
#
_entry.id   AF-A0A100JYL2-F1
#
_cell.length_a   1.000
_cell.length_b   1.000
_cell.length_c   1.000
_cell.angle_alpha   90.00
_cell.angle_beta   90.00
_cell.angle_gamma   90.00
#
_symmetry.space_group_name_H-M   'P 1'
#
loop_
_entity.id
_entity.type
_entity.pdbx_description
1 polymer ?
#
loop_
_entity_poly.entity_id
_entity_poly.type
_entity_poly.pdbx_seq_one_letter_code
_entity_poly.pdbx_strand_id
1 'polypeptide(L)'
;MEAVTGAALRRIADDPDMPADERVHAESAVTGDTAEALAHLVDPFDLVGEVPGVELAQASWSSEAIDYDPDSPEWGLDEDDDGEDEEEDARG
;
A
#
# COMPACT_ATOMS: atom_id res chain seq x y z
N MET A 1 -3.75 -10.77 18.14
CA MET A 1 -3.01 -10.22 17.00
C MET A 1 -2.69 -11.33 16.00
N GLU A 2 -2.05 -12.42 16.43
CA GLU A 2 -1.72 -13.56 15.56
C GLU A 2 -2.89 -14.12 14.72
N ALA A 3 -4.11 -14.18 15.27
CA ALA A 3 -5.28 -14.62 14.51
C ALA A 3 -5.66 -13.67 13.34
N VAL A 4 -5.42 -12.36 13.50
CA VAL A 4 -5.69 -11.33 12.49
C VAL A 4 -4.61 -11.39 11.41
N THR A 5 -3.34 -11.38 11.80
CA THR A 5 -2.21 -11.57 10.88
C THR A 5 -2.36 -12.86 10.07
N GLY A 6 -2.70 -13.97 10.73
CA GLY A 6 -2.94 -15.24 10.04
C GLY A 6 -4.15 -15.22 9.11
N ALA A 7 -5.17 -14.40 9.38
CA ALA A 7 -6.30 -14.22 8.46
C ALA A 7 -5.91 -13.37 7.25
N ALA A 8 -5.13 -12.31 7.45
CA ALA A 8 -4.59 -11.48 6.37
C ALA A 8 -3.69 -12.31 5.44
N LEU A 9 -2.74 -13.07 6.01
CA LEU A 9 -1.86 -13.95 5.23
C LEU A 9 -2.63 -15.00 4.41
N ARG A 10 -3.71 -15.58 4.96
CA ARG A 10 -4.56 -16.49 4.18
C ARG A 10 -5.26 -15.77 3.03
N ARG A 11 -5.79 -14.57 3.27
CA ARG A 11 -6.45 -13.78 2.23
C ARG A 11 -5.49 -13.42 1.10
N ILE A 12 -4.26 -13.03 1.43
CA ILE A 12 -3.19 -12.77 0.46
C ILE A 12 -2.87 -14.04 -0.33
N ALA A 13 -2.64 -15.17 0.35
CA ALA A 13 -2.35 -16.45 -0.27
C ALA A 13 -3.45 -16.92 -1.24
N ASP A 14 -4.72 -16.67 -0.89
CA ASP A 14 -5.89 -17.09 -1.65
C ASP A 14 -6.24 -16.12 -2.81
N ASP A 15 -5.57 -14.98 -2.95
CA ASP A 15 -5.77 -14.03 -4.06
C ASP A 15 -4.98 -14.46 -5.31
N PRO A 16 -5.63 -14.95 -6.39
CA PRO A 16 -4.93 -15.40 -7.60
C PRO A 16 -4.53 -14.24 -8.53
N ASP A 17 -5.11 -13.06 -8.35
CA ASP A 17 -4.91 -11.91 -9.24
C ASP A 17 -3.75 -11.01 -8.75
N MET A 18 -3.29 -11.22 -7.51
CA MET A 18 -2.14 -10.53 -6.92
C MET A 18 -0.80 -11.02 -7.50
N PRO A 19 -0.02 -10.13 -8.17
CA PRO A 19 1.34 -10.40 -8.63
C PRO A 19 2.28 -10.88 -7.51
N ALA A 20 3.35 -11.58 -7.88
CA ALA A 20 4.27 -12.17 -6.91
C ALA A 20 4.99 -11.10 -6.06
N ASP A 21 5.46 -10.03 -6.68
CA ASP A 21 6.20 -8.97 -5.97
C ASP A 21 5.27 -8.21 -5.01
N GLU A 22 4.06 -7.87 -5.47
CA GLU A 22 3.01 -7.28 -4.61
C GLU A 22 2.68 -8.18 -3.42
N ARG A 23 2.60 -9.50 -3.64
CA ARG A 23 2.34 -10.48 -2.58
C ARG A 23 3.42 -10.45 -1.51
N VAL A 24 4.70 -10.40 -1.89
CA VAL A 24 5.82 -10.32 -0.94
C VAL A 24 5.72 -9.06 -0.08
N HIS A 25 5.45 -7.90 -0.69
CA HIS A 25 5.26 -6.65 0.06
C HIS A 25 4.04 -6.72 1.00
N ALA A 26 2.91 -7.25 0.52
CA ALA A 26 1.71 -7.40 1.33
C ALA A 26 1.92 -8.33 2.53
N GLU A 27 2.58 -9.48 2.33
CA GLU A 27 2.91 -10.42 3.42
C GLU A 27 3.85 -9.78 4.45
N SER A 28 4.85 -9.01 3.99
CA SER A 28 5.76 -8.26 4.87
C SER A 28 5.01 -7.23 5.71
N ALA A 29 4.16 -6.39 5.09
CA ALA A 29 3.40 -5.35 5.78
C ALA A 29 2.49 -5.92 6.88
N VAL A 30 1.68 -6.94 6.57
CA VAL A 30 0.74 -7.53 7.55
C VAL A 30 1.43 -8.31 8.68
N THR A 31 2.67 -8.76 8.44
CA THR A 31 3.50 -9.40 9.46
C THR A 31 4.21 -8.38 10.33
N GLY A 32 4.59 -7.22 9.77
CA GLY A 32 5.26 -6.13 10.46
C GLY A 32 4.35 -5.33 11.40
N ASP A 33 3.08 -5.12 11.03
CA ASP A 33 2.12 -4.38 11.84
C ASP A 33 0.72 -5.02 11.86
N THR A 34 0.14 -5.12 13.05
CA THR A 34 -1.26 -5.55 13.21
C THR A 34 -2.24 -4.55 12.59
N ALA A 35 -1.92 -3.26 12.56
CA ALA A 35 -2.75 -2.25 11.88
C ALA A 35 -2.85 -2.53 10.38
N GLU A 36 -1.73 -2.87 9.74
CA GLU A 36 -1.69 -3.29 8.33
C GLU A 36 -2.49 -4.57 8.09
N ALA A 37 -2.34 -5.57 8.97
CA ALA A 37 -3.15 -6.80 8.91
C ALA A 37 -4.66 -6.52 9.01
N LEU A 38 -5.07 -5.55 9.84
CA LEU A 38 -6.47 -5.14 9.93
C LEU A 38 -6.93 -4.41 8.68
N ALA A 39 -6.13 -3.46 8.18
CA ALA A 39 -6.43 -2.70 6.97
C ALA A 39 -6.62 -3.62 5.76
N HIS A 40 -5.78 -4.65 5.62
CA HIS A 40 -5.87 -5.62 4.53
C HIS A 40 -7.17 -6.47 4.55
N LEU A 41 -7.81 -6.62 5.71
CA LEU A 41 -9.04 -7.40 5.87
C LEU A 41 -10.32 -6.58 5.73
N VAL A 42 -10.21 -5.24 5.70
CA VAL A 42 -11.36 -4.34 5.66
C VAL A 42 -11.58 -3.88 4.22
N ASP A 43 -12.78 -4.11 3.70
CA ASP A 43 -13.28 -3.31 2.58
C ASP A 43 -13.81 -1.99 3.14
N PRO A 44 -13.14 -0.85 2.88
CA PRO A 44 -13.53 0.41 3.49
C PRO A 44 -14.87 0.93 2.96
N PHE A 45 -15.27 0.57 1.74
CA PHE A 45 -16.52 1.03 1.13
C PHE A 45 -17.71 0.25 1.67
N ASP A 46 -17.60 -1.08 1.76
CA ASP A 46 -18.62 -1.91 2.39
C ASP A 46 -18.81 -1.50 3.86
N LEU A 47 -17.71 -1.28 4.58
CA LEU A 47 -17.75 -0.90 5.99
C LEU A 47 -18.55 0.40 6.22
N VAL A 48 -18.30 1.44 5.43
CA VAL A 48 -18.99 2.73 5.60
C VAL A 48 -20.40 2.73 4.99
N GLY A 49 -20.66 1.86 4.01
CA GLY A 49 -21.97 1.70 3.38
C GLY A 49 -23.06 1.18 4.31
N GLU A 50 -22.69 0.48 5.38
CA GLU A 50 -23.62 -0.01 6.40
C GLU A 50 -24.13 1.09 7.35
N VAL A 51 -23.51 2.27 7.36
CA VAL A 51 -23.85 3.36 8.29
C VAL A 51 -25.07 4.14 7.78
N PRO A 52 -26.20 4.20 8.54
CA PRO A 52 -27.41 4.88 8.10
C PRO A 52 -27.20 6.37 7.81
N GLY A 53 -27.60 6.81 6.62
CA GLY A 53 -27.52 8.21 6.21
C GLY A 53 -26.16 8.65 5.65
N VAL A 54 -25.21 7.73 5.46
CA VAL A 54 -23.97 7.99 4.73
C VAL A 54 -24.23 7.97 3.23
N GLU A 55 -23.80 9.03 2.54
CA GLU A 55 -23.68 9.07 1.08
C GLU A 55 -22.21 9.28 0.73
N LEU A 56 -21.63 8.35 -0.06
CA LEU A 56 -20.25 8.47 -0.51
C LEU A 56 -20.16 9.43 -1.69
N ALA A 57 -19.41 10.51 -1.52
CA ALA A 57 -19.11 11.48 -2.57
C ALA A 57 -17.63 11.38 -2.96
N GLN A 58 -17.34 11.46 -4.26
CA GLN A 58 -15.97 11.52 -4.74
C GLN A 58 -15.36 12.88 -4.38
N ALA A 59 -14.27 12.86 -3.61
CA ALA A 59 -13.49 14.06 -3.32
C ALA A 59 -12.38 14.21 -4.37
N SER A 60 -12.37 15.32 -5.10
CA SER A 60 -11.28 15.62 -6.03
C SER A 60 -10.25 16.47 -5.30
N TRP A 61 -9.00 16.02 -5.32
CA TRP A 61 -7.86 16.82 -4.88
C TRP A 61 -7.06 17.21 -6.13
N SER A 62 -6.81 18.50 -6.28
CA SER A 62 -5.85 19.00 -7.27
C SER A 62 -4.49 19.16 -6.59
N SER A 63 -3.48 18.48 -7.11
CA SER A 63 -2.10 18.77 -6.75
C SER A 63 -1.58 19.95 -7.57
N GLU A 64 -0.61 20.69 -7.03
CA GLU A 64 0.17 21.64 -7.83
C GLU A 64 1.08 20.86 -8.79
N ALA A 65 1.14 21.29 -10.05
CA ALA A 65 2.05 20.69 -11.02
C ALA A 65 3.44 21.33 -10.87
N ILE A 66 4.46 20.50 -10.69
CA ILE A 66 5.87 20.92 -10.65
C ILE A 66 6.64 20.20 -11.75
N ASP A 67 7.70 20.84 -12.27
CA ASP A 67 8.57 20.23 -13.26
C ASP A 67 9.36 19.07 -12.63
N TYR A 68 9.52 17.98 -13.38
CA TYR A 68 10.38 16.86 -12.97
C TYR A 68 11.84 17.32 -12.92
N ASP A 69 12.44 17.25 -11.74
CA ASP A 69 13.84 17.60 -11.50
C ASP A 69 14.51 16.50 -10.66
N PRO A 70 15.17 15.52 -11.29
CA PRO A 70 15.83 14.42 -10.57
C PRO A 70 17.07 14.88 -9.78
N ASP A 71 17.59 16.07 -10.07
CA ASP A 71 18.72 16.66 -9.36
C ASP A 71 18.24 17.54 -8.17
N SER A 72 16.92 17.69 -7.99
CA SER A 72 16.36 18.51 -6.92
C SER A 72 16.56 17.85 -5.55
N PRO A 73 17.15 18.55 -4.57
CA PRO A 73 17.35 18.02 -3.23
C PRO A 73 16.02 17.78 -2.48
N GLU A 74 14.92 18.40 -2.90
CA GLU A 74 13.58 18.20 -2.32
C GLU A 74 12.95 16.85 -2.71
N TRP A 75 13.51 16.18 -3.74
CA TRP A 75 13.05 14.89 -4.26
C TRP A 75 13.95 13.73 -3.86
N GLY A 76 15.10 14.02 -3.23
CA GLY A 76 15.99 12.99 -2.71
C GLY A 76 15.27 12.22 -1.61
N LEU A 77 15.26 10.89 -1.72
CA LEU A 77 14.89 10.01 -0.62
C LEU A 77 15.87 10.30 0.53
N ASP A 78 15.36 10.64 1.71
CA ASP A 78 16.21 10.90 2.88
C ASP A 78 17.00 9.62 3.20
N GLU A 79 18.15 9.74 3.86
CA GLU A 79 19.06 8.62 4.16
C GLU A 79 18.43 7.49 5.02
N ASP A 80 17.20 7.67 5.50
CA ASP A 80 16.38 6.71 6.26
C ASP A 80 15.29 6.00 5.40
N ASP A 81 15.17 6.37 4.12
CA ASP A 81 14.24 5.79 3.13
C ASP A 81 15.01 4.97 2.08
N ASP A 82 15.98 4.19 2.56
CA ASP A 82 16.68 3.14 1.81
C ASP A 82 15.71 2.00 1.46
N GLY A 83 14.82 2.31 0.52
CA GLY A 83 13.97 1.36 -0.18
C GLY A 83 14.81 0.29 -0.86
N GLU A 84 14.59 -0.95 -0.45
CA GLU A 84 15.04 -2.16 -1.11
C GLU A 84 14.46 -2.25 -2.53
N ASP A 85 15.04 -1.56 -3.52
CA ASP A 85 14.78 -1.77 -4.96
C ASP A 85 15.92 -1.16 -5.83
N GLU A 86 17.12 -1.74 -5.75
CA GLU A 86 18.17 -1.55 -6.77
C GLU A 86 18.28 -2.80 -7.66
N GLU A 87 17.35 -2.99 -8.60
CA GLU A 87 17.48 -3.99 -9.67
C GLU A 87 17.15 -3.37 -11.06
N GLU A 88 18.23 -3.16 -11.83
CA GLU A 88 18.32 -3.25 -13.30
C GLU A 88 17.63 -2.17 -14.19
N ASP A 89 18.33 -1.08 -14.53
CA ASP A 89 18.53 -0.73 -15.95
C ASP A 89 19.68 0.27 -16.22
N ALA A 90 20.81 -0.25 -16.70
CA ALA A 90 21.70 0.46 -17.61
C ALA A 90 22.57 -0.54 -18.39
N ARG A 91 21.92 -1.29 -19.30
CA ARG A 91 22.62 -1.85 -20.46
C ARG A 91 23.05 -0.67 -21.36
N GLY A 92 24.36 -0.44 -21.46
CA GLY A 92 24.99 0.48 -22.41
C GLY A 92 26.46 0.13 -22.63
#